data_AF-A0A7Y2PBF9-F1
#
_entry.id   AF-A0A7Y2PBF9-F1
#
_cell.length_a   1.000
_cell.length_b   1.000
_cell.length_c   1.000
_cell.angle_alpha   90.00
_cell.angle_beta   90.00
_cell.angle_gamma   90.00
#
_symmetry.space_group_name_H-M   'P 1'
#
loop_
_entity.id
_entity.type
_entity.pdbx_description
1 polymer ?
#
loop_
_entity_poly.entity_id
_entity_poly.type
_entity_poly.pdbx_seq_one_letter_code
_entity_poly.pdbx_strand_id
1 'polypeptide(L)'
;MEKPQGTGDRFQQETKYERERLGEGRVDWTSRPSLYKEYPEARKIRLPPPGTPVLSSFAEILSRRRSVREYSPRALHREDLSFLLWASSGVQRVE
;
A
#
# COMPACT_ATOMS: atom_id res chain seq x y z
N MET A 1 -26.14 24.73 -14.07
CA MET A 1 -26.10 23.29 -14.33
C MET A 1 -25.76 22.60 -13.02
N GLU A 2 -26.75 21.93 -12.42
CA GLU A 2 -26.53 21.07 -11.26
C GLU A 2 -25.68 19.87 -11.71
N LYS A 3 -24.49 19.72 -11.11
CA LYS A 3 -23.61 18.57 -11.35
C LYS A 3 -24.13 17.36 -10.56
N PRO A 4 -23.96 16.14 -11.07
CA PRO A 4 -24.53 14.94 -10.47
C PRO A 4 -24.01 14.79 -9.04
N GLN A 5 -24.90 14.61 -8.07
CA GLN A 5 -24.54 14.33 -6.68
C GLN A 5 -24.24 12.84 -6.52
N GLY A 6 -23.11 12.39 -7.08
CA GLY A 6 -22.61 11.05 -6.83
C GLY A 6 -21.99 10.94 -5.43
N THR A 7 -21.94 9.74 -4.86
CA THR A 7 -21.27 9.49 -3.57
C THR A 7 -19.83 10.00 -3.56
N GLY A 8 -19.12 9.92 -4.69
CA GLY A 8 -17.76 10.43 -4.83
C GLY A 8 -17.65 11.95 -4.67
N ASP A 9 -18.57 12.71 -5.30
CA ASP A 9 -18.58 14.17 -5.20
C ASP A 9 -18.89 14.61 -3.76
N ARG A 10 -19.86 13.96 -3.11
CA ARG A 10 -20.18 14.23 -1.71
C ARG A 10 -18.99 13.97 -0.79
N PHE A 11 -18.32 12.82 -0.93
CA PHE A 11 -17.12 12.50 -0.16
C PHE A 11 -16.05 13.58 -0.33
N GLN A 12 -15.74 13.97 -1.57
CA GLN A 12 -14.74 14.99 -1.85
C GLN A 12 -15.10 16.36 -1.24
N GLN A 13 -16.37 16.77 -1.28
CA GLN A 13 -16.80 18.04 -0.67
C GLN A 13 -16.74 17.99 0.86
N GLU A 14 -17.06 16.85 1.47
CA GLU A 14 -17.12 16.70 2.93
C GLU A 14 -15.75 16.48 3.59
N THR A 15 -14.78 15.86 2.89
CA THR A 15 -13.49 15.51 3.49
C THR A 15 -12.32 16.42 3.10
N LYS A 16 -12.49 17.31 2.12
CA LYS A 16 -11.45 18.29 1.78
C LYS A 16 -11.29 19.30 2.92
N TYR A 17 -10.06 19.79 3.12
CA TYR A 17 -9.84 20.91 4.02
C TYR A 17 -10.28 22.23 3.39
N GLU A 18 -10.82 23.12 4.22
CA GLU A 18 -11.04 24.52 3.88
C GLU A 18 -10.09 25.38 4.71
N ARG A 19 -9.53 26.43 4.09
CA ARG A 19 -8.44 27.21 4.71
C ARG A 19 -8.83 27.80 6.07
N GLU A 20 -10.10 28.15 6.23
CA GLU A 20 -10.65 28.76 7.44
C GLU A 20 -11.25 27.71 8.40
N ARG A 21 -11.21 26.42 8.04
CA ARG A 21 -11.81 25.32 8.79
C ARG A 21 -10.94 24.06 8.69
N LEU A 22 -9.77 24.11 9.32
CA LEU A 22 -8.96 22.93 9.57
C LEU A 22 -9.61 22.15 10.73
N GLY A 23 -10.12 20.96 10.46
CA GLY A 23 -10.97 20.19 11.38
C GLY A 23 -10.52 20.17 12.85
N GLU A 24 -11.46 20.47 13.76
CA GLU A 24 -11.23 20.56 15.20
C GLU A 24 -11.48 19.21 15.88
N GLY A 25 -10.58 18.25 15.67
CA GLY A 25 -10.66 16.92 16.29
C GLY A 25 -9.44 16.66 17.17
N ARG A 26 -9.64 16.45 18.47
CA ARG A 26 -8.59 15.85 19.32
C ARG A 26 -8.49 14.37 18.98
N VAL A 27 -7.27 13.88 18.79
CA VAL A 27 -7.03 12.45 18.61
C VAL A 27 -7.35 11.74 19.92
N ASP A 28 -8.31 10.81 19.88
CA ASP A 28 -8.55 9.90 20.99
C ASP A 28 -7.49 8.79 20.96
N TRP A 29 -6.49 8.92 21.83
CA TRP A 29 -5.41 7.93 21.93
C TRP A 29 -5.87 6.60 22.53
N THR A 30 -7.01 6.56 23.21
CA THR A 30 -7.52 5.32 23.83
C THR A 30 -8.10 4.34 22.81
N SER A 31 -8.53 4.83 21.64
CA SER A 31 -9.06 4.02 20.53
C SER A 31 -8.04 3.72 19.44
N ARG A 32 -6.75 3.99 19.66
CA ARG A 32 -5.71 3.72 18.66
C ARG A 32 -5.61 2.21 18.41
N PRO A 33 -5.80 1.74 17.16
CA PRO A 33 -5.65 0.31 16.84
C PRO A 33 -4.20 -0.14 16.99
N SER A 34 -3.99 -1.45 17.12
CA SER A 34 -2.66 -2.04 17.11
C SER A 34 -1.95 -1.74 15.79
N LEU A 35 -0.62 -1.57 15.85
CA LEU A 35 0.19 -1.27 14.67
C LEU A 35 0.14 -2.39 13.63
N TYR A 36 0.01 -3.63 14.09
CA TYR A 36 -0.08 -4.82 13.24
C TYR A 36 -1.38 -5.57 13.50
N LYS A 37 -1.87 -6.22 12.45
CA LYS A 37 -2.97 -7.18 12.56
C LYS A 37 -2.41 -8.55 12.91
N GLU A 38 -2.95 -9.15 13.95
CA GLU A 38 -2.52 -10.46 14.44
C GLU A 38 -3.50 -11.56 14.05
N TYR A 39 -2.95 -12.73 13.72
CA TYR A 39 -3.70 -13.95 13.44
C TYR A 39 -2.98 -15.13 14.12
N PRO A 40 -3.22 -15.35 15.42
CA PRO A 40 -2.50 -16.37 16.20
C PRO A 40 -2.64 -17.78 15.62
N GLU A 41 -3.85 -18.14 15.18
CA GLU A 41 -4.20 -19.47 14.69
C GLU A 41 -3.84 -19.69 13.20
N ALA A 42 -3.36 -18.66 12.50
CA ALA A 42 -3.05 -18.77 11.08
C ALA A 42 -1.67 -19.43 10.85
N ARG A 43 -1.60 -20.31 9.85
CA ARG A 43 -0.33 -20.90 9.40
C ARG A 43 0.62 -19.81 8.92
N LYS A 44 1.82 -19.75 9.50
CA LYS A 44 2.88 -18.80 9.11
C LYS A 44 3.89 -19.50 8.20
N ILE A 45 4.12 -18.93 7.02
CA ILE A 45 5.16 -19.38 6.08
C ILE A 45 6.30 -18.38 6.13
N ARG A 46 7.50 -18.81 6.54
CA ARG A 46 8.68 -17.95 6.47
C ARG A 46 9.08 -17.75 5.01
N LEU A 47 9.28 -16.49 4.63
CA LEU A 47 9.84 -16.13 3.34
C LEU A 47 11.38 -16.17 3.42
N PRO A 48 12.07 -16.48 2.30
CA PRO A 48 13.52 -16.35 2.23
C PRO A 48 13.93 -14.88 2.41
N PRO A 49 15.17 -14.58 2.80
CA PRO A 49 15.67 -13.20 2.82
C PRO A 49 15.44 -12.51 1.47
N PRO A 50 15.10 -11.21 1.45
CA PRO A 50 14.94 -10.49 0.19
C PRO A 50 16.27 -10.47 -0.57
N GLY A 51 16.21 -10.73 -1.87
CA GLY A 51 17.38 -10.67 -2.75
C GLY A 51 17.91 -9.25 -2.94
N THR A 52 19.05 -9.13 -3.62
CA THR A 52 19.63 -7.84 -3.99
C THR A 52 18.79 -7.18 -5.09
N PRO A 53 18.46 -5.87 -5.00
CA PRO A 53 17.77 -5.17 -6.06
C PRO A 53 18.54 -5.21 -7.38
N VAL A 54 17.83 -5.41 -8.48
CA VAL A 54 18.39 -5.18 -9.81
C VAL A 54 18.57 -3.67 -9.99
N LEU A 55 19.79 -3.26 -10.31
CA LEU A 55 20.10 -1.86 -10.58
C LEU A 55 19.58 -1.49 -11.96
N SER A 56 18.61 -0.57 -12.02
CA SER A 56 18.13 0.06 -13.25
C SER A 56 17.88 1.53 -12.96
N SER A 57 18.02 2.38 -13.99
CA SER A 57 17.73 3.79 -13.80
C SER A 57 16.23 4.00 -13.54
N PHE A 58 15.88 5.00 -12.73
CA PHE A 58 14.49 5.32 -12.48
C PHE A 58 13.71 5.64 -13.78
N ALA A 59 14.35 6.35 -14.71
CA ALA A 59 13.77 6.67 -16.02
C ALA A 59 13.46 5.40 -16.85
N GLU A 60 14.35 4.42 -16.81
CA GLU A 60 14.15 3.13 -17.47
C GLU A 60 12.98 2.35 -16.85
N ILE A 61 12.89 2.32 -15.52
CA ILE A 61 11.78 1.66 -14.80
C ILE A 61 10.44 2.27 -15.20
N LEU A 62 10.34 3.60 -15.21
CA LEU A 62 9.11 4.30 -15.57
C LEU A 62 8.69 4.04 -17.03
N SER A 63 9.65 4.11 -17.96
CA SER A 63 9.37 3.88 -19.40
C SER A 63 8.95 2.45 -19.70
N ARG A 64 9.45 1.46 -18.94
CA ARG A 64 9.14 0.04 -19.13
C ARG A 64 7.89 -0.45 -18.41
N ARG A 65 7.38 0.28 -17.41
CA ARG A 65 6.24 -0.18 -16.60
C ARG A 65 4.99 -0.39 -17.47
N ARG A 66 4.48 -1.62 -17.46
CA ARG A 66 3.22 -2.02 -18.13
C ARG A 66 2.30 -2.73 -17.15
N SER A 67 1.00 -2.67 -17.40
CA SER A 67 0.03 -3.49 -16.69
C SER A 67 -0.13 -4.81 -17.43
N VAL A 68 0.53 -5.86 -16.94
CA VAL A 68 0.52 -7.20 -17.54
C VAL A 68 -0.57 -8.05 -16.88
N ARG A 69 -1.43 -8.67 -17.69
CA ARG A 69 -2.54 -9.53 -17.25
C ARG A 69 -2.55 -10.91 -17.89
N GLU A 70 -1.65 -11.12 -18.86
CA GLU A 70 -1.39 -12.43 -19.44
C GLU A 70 -0.17 -13.01 -18.73
N TYR A 71 -0.35 -14.12 -18.03
CA TYR A 71 0.66 -14.69 -17.14
C TYR A 71 1.27 -15.96 -17.73
N SER A 72 2.54 -16.18 -17.43
CA SER A 72 3.19 -17.46 -17.71
C SER A 72 2.52 -18.58 -16.91
N PRO A 73 2.47 -19.83 -17.42
CA PRO A 73 2.07 -20.99 -16.61
C PRO A 73 3.05 -21.29 -15.46
N ARG A 74 4.25 -20.71 -15.48
CA ARG A 74 5.23 -20.86 -14.41
C ARG A 74 4.84 -19.96 -13.23
N ALA A 75 4.67 -20.56 -12.06
CA ALA A 75 4.49 -19.83 -10.81
C ALA A 75 5.73 -18.99 -10.46
N LEU A 76 5.52 -17.88 -9.75
CA LEU A 76 6.60 -17.07 -9.19
C LEU A 76 7.44 -17.89 -8.21
N HIS A 77 8.75 -17.66 -8.21
CA HIS A 77 9.61 -18.24 -7.18
C HIS A 77 9.35 -17.56 -5.84
N ARG A 78 9.61 -18.29 -4.77
CA ARG A 78 9.38 -17.79 -3.41
C ARG A 78 10.30 -16.60 -3.08
N GLU A 79 11.48 -16.59 -3.68
CA GLU A 79 12.48 -15.53 -3.59
C GLU A 79 11.99 -14.24 -4.25
N ASP A 80 11.38 -14.35 -5.45
CA ASP A 80 10.79 -13.21 -6.16
C ASP A 80 9.63 -12.61 -5.35
N LEU A 81 8.76 -13.47 -4.81
CA LEU A 81 7.64 -13.03 -3.96
C LEU A 81 8.14 -12.35 -2.68
N SER A 82 9.18 -12.90 -2.05
CA SER A 82 9.78 -12.30 -0.85
C SER A 82 10.33 -10.90 -1.14
N PHE A 83 11.09 -10.76 -2.22
CA PHE A 83 11.63 -9.47 -2.64
C PHE A 83 10.53 -8.44 -2.94
N LEU A 84 9.49 -8.83 -3.66
CA LEU A 84 8.36 -7.94 -3.99
C LEU A 84 7.62 -7.44 -2.74
N LEU A 85 7.34 -8.32 -1.79
CA LEU A 85 6.66 -7.95 -0.54
C LEU A 85 7.53 -7.01 0.30
N TRP A 86 8.83 -7.32 0.42
CA TRP A 86 9.78 -6.48 1.14
C TRP A 86 9.92 -5.08 0.50
N ALA A 87 10.08 -5.01 -0.82
CA ALA A 87 10.33 -3.74 -1.53
C ALA A 87 9.09 -2.83 -1.61
N SER A 88 7.88 -3.40 -1.55
CA SER A 88 6.63 -2.63 -1.70
C SER A 88 6.00 -2.20 -0.38
N SER A 89 6.06 -3.06 0.65
CA SER A 89 5.30 -2.88 1.89
C SER A 89 6.00 -3.47 3.13
N GLY A 90 7.25 -3.89 3.00
CA GLY A 90 8.02 -4.45 4.11
C GLY A 90 8.27 -3.40 5.20
N VAL A 91 8.03 -3.77 6.45
CA VAL A 91 8.40 -2.94 7.61
C VAL A 91 9.93 -2.97 7.75
N GLN A 92 10.59 -1.84 7.45
CA GLN A 92 12.05 -1.74 7.46
C GLN A 92 12.63 -1.26 8.79
N ARG A 93 11.79 -0.68 9.65
CA ARG A 93 12.16 -0.20 10.99
C ARG A 93 11.01 -0.49 11.96
N VAL A 94 11.36 -0.98 13.13
CA VAL A 94 10.46 -1.00 14.29
C VAL A 94 10.82 0.22 15.12
N GLU A 95 9.82 1.03 15.44
CA GLU A 95 9.94 2.21 16.32
C GLU A 95 9.65 1.84 17.77
#